data_AF-A0A1C5A4V2-F1
#
_entry.id   AF-A0A1C5A4V2-F1
#
_cell.length_a   1.000
_cell.length_b   1.000
_cell.length_c   1.000
_cell.angle_alpha   90.00
_cell.angle_beta   90.00
_cell.angle_gamma   90.00
#
_symmetry.space_group_name_H-M   'P 1'
#
loop_
_entity.id
_entity.type
_entity.pdbx_description
1 polymer ?
#
loop_
_entity_poly.entity_id
_entity_poly.type
_entity_poly.pdbx_seq_one_letter_code
_entity_poly.pdbx_strand_id
1 'polypeptide(L)'
;MSISEPNQTIGLTTISRTVASLAVGVVHTVERAVVGEGRMRTARGNAWEAVCADRARADQRAELNRLVAELTAARAASSRTQWERQPVG
;
A
#
# COMPACT_ATOMS: atom_id res chain seq x y z
N MET A 1 31.81 -36.34 -52.91
CA MET A 1 32.33 -35.27 -52.04
C MET A 1 31.12 -34.57 -51.43
N SER A 2 31.06 -34.52 -50.09
CA SER A 2 29.85 -34.35 -49.28
C SER A 2 28.98 -33.13 -49.60
N ILE A 3 27.68 -33.39 -49.57
CA ILE A 3 26.64 -32.37 -49.41
C ILE A 3 26.69 -32.00 -47.92
N SER A 4 27.30 -30.85 -47.59
CA SER A 4 27.31 -30.34 -46.23
C SER A 4 25.88 -29.97 -45.84
N GLU A 5 25.24 -30.79 -45.01
CA GLU A 5 23.96 -30.44 -44.40
C GLU A 5 24.10 -29.15 -43.59
N PRO A 6 23.19 -28.17 -43.76
CA PRO A 6 23.15 -27.01 -42.89
C PRO A 6 22.68 -27.47 -41.51
N ASN A 7 23.62 -27.44 -40.57
CA ASN A 7 23.47 -27.48 -39.11
C ASN A 7 22.05 -27.13 -38.60
N GLN A 8 21.18 -28.15 -38.49
CA GLN A 8 19.77 -28.00 -38.13
C GLN A 8 19.54 -27.57 -36.66
N THR A 9 20.58 -27.65 -35.83
CA THR A 9 20.53 -27.30 -34.40
C THR A 9 20.45 -25.79 -34.16
N ILE A 10 20.92 -24.98 -35.12
CA ILE A 10 20.88 -23.51 -35.05
C ILE A 10 19.45 -22.98 -35.33
N GLY A 11 18.65 -23.70 -36.11
CA GLY A 11 17.28 -23.29 -36.47
C GLY A 11 16.30 -23.44 -35.31
N LEU A 12 16.22 -24.61 -34.69
CA LEU A 12 15.22 -24.91 -33.65
C LEU A 12 15.47 -24.15 -32.34
N THR A 13 16.71 -24.11 -31.85
CA THR A 13 17.01 -23.46 -30.55
C THR A 13 16.87 -21.94 -30.62
N THR A 14 17.25 -21.34 -31.75
CA THR A 14 17.07 -19.89 -31.97
C THR A 14 15.59 -19.57 -32.11
N ILE A 15 14.84 -20.30 -32.95
CA ILE A 15 13.39 -20.11 -33.09
C ILE A 15 12.68 -20.31 -31.75
N SER A 16 13.01 -21.35 -30.98
CA SER A 16 12.45 -21.58 -29.64
C SER A 16 12.75 -20.43 -28.68
N ARG A 17 13.95 -19.83 -28.72
CA ARG A 17 14.29 -18.67 -27.90
C ARG A 17 13.49 -17.43 -28.30
N THR A 18 13.30 -17.18 -29.59
CA THR A 18 12.48 -16.06 -30.07
C THR A 18 11.02 -16.24 -29.69
N VAL A 19 10.47 -17.44 -29.86
CA VAL A 19 9.10 -17.78 -29.48
C VAL A 19 8.92 -17.66 -27.96
N ALA A 20 9.87 -18.14 -27.17
CA ALA A 20 9.84 -17.98 -25.71
C ALA A 20 9.89 -16.50 -25.30
N SER A 21 10.76 -15.70 -25.93
CA SER A 21 10.84 -14.25 -25.64
C SER A 21 9.56 -13.50 -26.01
N LEU A 22 8.90 -13.88 -27.10
CA LEU A 22 7.61 -13.30 -27.49
C LEU A 22 6.49 -13.72 -26.54
N ALA A 23 6.48 -15.00 -26.13
CA ALA A 23 5.52 -15.52 -25.18
C ALA A 23 5.60 -14.81 -23.81
N VAL A 24 6.80 -14.47 -23.35
CA VAL A 24 6.99 -13.70 -22.10
C VAL A 24 6.28 -12.34 -22.16
N GLY A 25 6.36 -11.62 -23.29
CA GLY A 25 5.66 -10.35 -23.46
C GLY A 25 4.13 -10.51 -23.44
N VAL A 26 3.61 -11.58 -24.04
CA VAL A 26 2.17 -11.89 -24.04
C VAL A 26 1.68 -12.26 -22.64
N VAL A 27 2.41 -13.13 -21.92
CA VAL A 27 2.07 -13.52 -20.54
C VAL A 27 2.02 -12.29 -19.63
N HIS A 28 3.01 -11.41 -19.72
CA HIS A 28 3.05 -10.19 -18.91
C HIS A 28 1.86 -9.26 -19.20
N THR A 29 1.46 -9.16 -20.46
CA THR A 29 0.33 -8.33 -20.88
C THR A 29 -1.00 -8.94 -20.41
N VAL A 30 -1.14 -10.27 -20.46
CA VAL A 30 -2.31 -11.01 -19.98
C VAL A 30 -2.41 -10.93 -18.45
N GLU A 31 -1.31 -11.07 -17.72
CA GLU A 31 -1.27 -10.86 -16.27
C GLU A 31 -1.76 -9.45 -15.91
N ARG A 32 -1.32 -8.41 -16.63
CA ARG A 32 -1.86 -7.03 -16.46
C ARG A 32 -3.34 -6.93 -16.74
N ALA A 33 -3.81 -7.54 -17.83
CA ALA A 33 -5.23 -7.49 -18.22
C ALA A 33 -6.15 -8.22 -17.23
N VAL A 34 -5.71 -9.38 -16.71
CA VAL A 34 -6.49 -10.24 -15.79
C VAL A 34 -6.46 -9.71 -14.34
N VAL A 35 -5.31 -9.25 -13.87
CA VAL A 35 -5.21 -8.64 -12.52
C VAL A 35 -5.97 -7.30 -12.51
N GLY A 36 -5.88 -6.53 -13.60
CA GLY A 36 -6.46 -5.20 -13.73
C GLY A 36 -5.59 -4.14 -13.07
N GLU A 37 -5.51 -2.95 -13.68
CA GLU A 37 -4.61 -1.87 -13.21
C GLU A 37 -4.88 -1.44 -11.76
N GLY A 38 -6.13 -1.52 -11.31
CA GLY A 38 -6.51 -1.23 -9.93
C GLY A 38 -6.05 -2.26 -8.89
N ARG A 39 -5.68 -3.48 -9.30
CA ARG A 39 -5.17 -4.53 -8.38
C ARG A 39 -3.67 -4.78 -8.49
N MET A 40 -2.97 -4.11 -9.41
CA MET A 40 -1.51 -4.10 -9.40
C MET A 40 -1.00 -3.20 -8.28
N ARG A 41 -0.27 -3.79 -7.32
CA ARG A 41 0.45 -3.05 -6.27
C ARG A 41 1.57 -2.21 -6.89
N THR A 42 1.20 -1.05 -7.42
CA THR A 42 2.17 -0.05 -7.89
C THR A 42 2.79 0.66 -6.68
N ALA A 43 4.03 1.13 -6.82
CA ALA A 43 4.68 1.93 -5.78
C ALA A 43 3.82 3.16 -5.41
N ARG A 44 3.18 3.78 -6.40
CA ARG A 44 2.24 4.90 -6.21
C ARG A 44 0.99 4.49 -5.43
N GLY A 45 0.41 3.33 -5.73
CA GLY A 45 -0.76 2.79 -5.01
C GLY A 45 -0.45 2.49 -3.55
N ASN A 46 0.67 1.83 -3.29
CA ASN A 46 1.11 1.52 -1.92
C ASN A 46 1.38 2.80 -1.11
N ALA A 47 2.00 3.81 -1.73
CA ALA A 47 2.23 5.10 -1.08
C ALA A 47 0.92 5.80 -0.73
N TRP A 48 -0.08 5.75 -1.63
CA TRP A 48 -1.38 6.35 -1.36
C TRP A 48 -2.14 5.63 -0.25
N GLU A 49 -2.12 4.29 -0.20
CA GLU A 49 -2.70 3.52 0.90
C GLU A 49 -2.06 3.88 2.25
N ALA A 50 -0.73 4.03 2.29
CA ALA A 50 -0.02 4.45 3.50
C ALA A 50 -0.47 5.84 3.97
N VAL A 51 -0.59 6.81 3.06
CA VAL A 51 -1.09 8.15 3.36
C VAL A 51 -2.52 8.11 3.89
N CYS A 52 -3.41 7.31 3.29
CA CYS A 52 -4.78 7.14 3.78
C CYS A 52 -4.79 6.54 5.19
N ALA A 53 -3.96 5.54 5.46
CA ALA A 53 -3.83 4.95 6.79
C ALA A 53 -3.30 5.97 7.82
N ASP A 54 -2.35 6.82 7.44
CA ASP A 54 -1.81 7.86 8.32
C ASP A 54 -2.84 8.95 8.62
N ARG A 55 -3.63 9.36 7.62
CA ARG A 55 -4.75 10.28 7.84
C ARG A 55 -5.77 9.69 8.81
N ALA A 56 -6.17 8.43 8.61
CA ALA A 56 -7.10 7.75 9.53
C ALA A 56 -6.56 7.68 10.97
N ARG A 57 -5.26 7.41 11.16
CA ARG A 57 -4.62 7.45 12.47
C ARG A 57 -4.60 8.85 13.07
N ALA A 58 -4.38 9.89 12.26
CA ALA A 58 -4.40 11.27 12.71
C ALA A 58 -5.80 11.68 13.19
N ASP A 59 -6.85 11.29 12.46
CA ASP A 59 -8.24 11.56 12.83
C ASP A 59 -8.60 10.88 14.16
N GLN A 60 -8.21 9.62 14.34
CA GLN A 60 -8.40 8.89 15.60
C GLN A 60 -7.69 9.57 16.77
N ARG A 61 -6.45 10.05 16.57
CA ARG A 61 -5.69 10.78 17.60
C ARG A 61 -6.35 12.12 17.93
N ALA A 62 -6.89 12.82 16.93
CA ALA A 62 -7.59 14.08 17.14
C ALA A 62 -8.84 13.88 18.02
N GLU A 63 -9.62 12.83 17.77
CA GLU A 63 -10.80 12.54 18.59
C GLU A 63 -10.42 12.12 20.02
N LEU A 64 -9.38 11.29 20.18
CA LEU A 64 -8.85 10.95 21.51
C LEU A 64 -8.44 12.22 22.28
N ASN A 65 -7.68 13.11 21.62
CA ASN A 65 -7.24 14.36 22.24
C ASN A 65 -8.42 15.25 22.65
N ARG A 66 -9.49 15.28 21.84
CA ARG A 66 -10.72 16.01 22.17
C ARG A 66 -11.35 15.46 23.45
N LEU A 67 -11.54 14.14 23.54
CA LEU A 67 -12.12 13.49 24.72
C LEU A 67 -11.25 13.68 25.98
N VAL A 68 -9.93 13.61 25.84
CA VAL A 68 -8.99 13.86 26.95
C VAL A 68 -9.07 15.32 27.42
N ALA A 69 -9.17 16.27 26.50
CA ALA A 69 -9.33 17.68 26.84
C ALA A 69 -10.63 17.94 27.60
N GLU A 70 -11.75 17.35 27.15
CA GLU A 70 -13.05 17.44 27.83
C GLU A 70 -12.99 16.85 29.25
N LEU A 71 -12.40 15.66 29.41
CA LEU A 71 -12.24 15.02 30.71
C LEU A 71 -11.38 15.87 31.66
N THR A 72 -10.27 16.41 31.15
CA THR A 72 -9.35 17.25 31.92
C THR A 72 -10.03 18.55 32.36
N ALA A 73 -10.79 19.19 31.46
CA ALA A 73 -11.55 20.39 31.76
C ALA A 73 -12.63 20.13 32.82
N ALA A 74 -13.37 19.01 32.71
CA ALA A 74 -14.35 18.61 33.71
C ALA A 74 -13.71 18.40 35.09
N ARG A 75 -12.57 17.70 35.16
CA ARG A 75 -11.83 17.49 36.40
C ARG A 75 -11.35 18.81 37.02
N ALA A 76 -10.86 19.74 36.21
CA ALA A 76 -10.43 21.06 36.68
C ALA A 76 -11.60 21.91 37.20
N ALA A 77 -12.79 21.80 36.61
CA ALA A 77 -13.99 22.47 37.10
C ALA A 77 -14.47 21.89 38.45
N SER A 78 -14.41 20.56 38.61
CA SER A 78 -14.75 19.90 39.87
C SER A 78 -13.79 20.29 41.00
N SER A 79 -12.48 20.33 40.75
CA SER A 79 -11.51 20.73 41.77
C SER A 79 -11.66 22.19 42.19
N ARG A 80 -11.96 23.11 41.25
CA ARG A 80 -12.27 24.50 41.57
C ARG A 80 -13.50 24.63 42.47
N THR A 81 -14.57 23.91 42.12
CA THR A 81 -15.81 23.89 42.92
C THR A 81 -15.57 23.34 44.33
N GLN A 82 -14.71 22.32 44.47
CA GLN A 82 -14.34 21.78 45.79
C GLN A 82 -13.57 22.80 46.63
N TRP A 83 -12.65 23.55 46.01
CA TRP A 83 -11.87 24.59 46.69
C TRP A 83 -12.76 25.74 47.18
N GLU A 84 -13.70 26.20 46.35
CA GLU A 84 -14.66 27.25 46.71
C GLU A 84 -15.62 26.83 47.83
N ARG A 85 -15.89 25.52 47.98
CA ARG A 85 -16.74 24.98 49.06
C ARG A 85 -15.99 24.71 50.36
N GLN A 86 -14.67 24.85 50.39
CA GLN A 86 -13.89 24.60 51.61
C GLN A 86 -14.02 25.83 52.52
N PRO A 87 -14.71 25.75 53.68
CA PRO A 87 -14.86 26.90 54.56
C PRO A 87 -13.50 27.24 55.16
N VAL A 88 -13.04 28.47 54.93
CA VAL A 88 -11.89 29.04 55.64
C VAL A 88 -12.32 29.27 57.09
N GLY A 89 -11.76 28.46 58.00
CA GLY A 89 -11.88 28.65 59.45
C GLY A 89 -10.91 29.71 59.96
#